data_AF-A0A9E4SDA9-F1
#
_entry.id   AF-A0A9E4SDA9-F1
#
_cell.length_a   1.000
_cell.length_b   1.000
_cell.length_c   1.000
_cell.angle_alpha   90.00
_cell.angle_beta   90.00
_cell.angle_gamma   90.00
#
_symmetry.space_group_name_H-M   'P 1'
#
loop_
_entity.id
_entity.type
_entity.pdbx_description
1 polymer ?
#
loop_
_entity_poly.entity_id
_entity_poly.type
_entity_poly.pdbx_seq_one_letter_code
_entity_poly.pdbx_strand_id
1 'polypeptide(L)'
;MTLPRWDRIYFFAFFATVFAVLGYLVILFYPVMSVSSSEFEGVRRRTLLATGQVTPVLLSLLPVVVTAGTLLAIPRYGQPNRSGKINLWLSTVLIYVFVVISIWSVGILFAPSAILLTAAAVGSLVRRRGPGSRTAQESKSGRGGGKRRRNRG
;
A
#
# COMPACT_ATOMS: atom_id res chain seq x y z
N MET A 1 -10.89 28.75 -0.42
CA MET A 1 -10.78 27.55 0.43
C MET A 1 -9.76 26.61 -0.19
N THR A 2 -8.59 26.43 0.44
CA THR A 2 -7.57 25.49 -0.05
C THR A 2 -7.94 24.08 0.38
N LEU A 3 -8.32 23.22 -0.57
CA LEU A 3 -8.55 21.79 -0.30
C LEU A 3 -7.34 21.20 0.41
N PRO A 4 -7.53 20.46 1.52
CA PRO A 4 -6.41 19.87 2.24
C PRO A 4 -5.73 18.83 1.36
N ARG A 5 -4.46 19.07 1.03
CA ARG A 5 -3.66 18.16 0.19
C ARG A 5 -3.46 16.84 0.93
N TRP A 6 -3.97 15.74 0.37
CA TRP A 6 -3.75 14.40 0.90
C TRP A 6 -2.26 14.07 0.95
N ASP A 7 -1.84 13.28 1.94
CA ASP A 7 -0.49 12.74 1.92
C ASP A 7 -0.33 11.79 0.72
N ARG A 8 0.83 11.83 0.06
CA ARG A 8 1.14 10.97 -1.09
C ARG A 8 1.01 9.49 -0.71
N ILE A 9 1.39 9.12 0.52
CA ILE A 9 1.27 7.76 1.03
C ILE A 9 -0.20 7.34 1.09
N TYR A 10 -1.07 8.23 1.60
CA TYR A 10 -2.51 7.99 1.65
C TYR A 10 -3.12 7.90 0.25
N PHE A 11 -2.70 8.76 -0.67
CA PHE A 11 -3.11 8.72 -2.08
C PHE A 11 -2.77 7.37 -2.71
N PHE A 12 -1.52 6.89 -2.58
CA PHE A 12 -1.12 5.60 -3.13
C PHE A 12 -1.90 4.42 -2.51
N ALA A 13 -2.10 4.43 -1.19
CA ALA A 13 -2.91 3.42 -0.53
C ALA A 13 -4.36 3.44 -1.02
N PHE A 14 -4.95 4.62 -1.18
CA PHE A 14 -6.32 4.79 -1.67
C PHE A 14 -6.50 4.20 -3.08
N PHE A 15 -5.61 4.57 -4.01
CA PHE A 15 -5.68 4.02 -5.37
C PHE A 15 -5.39 2.51 -5.39
N ALA A 16 -4.48 2.02 -4.55
CA ALA A 16 -4.25 0.58 -4.41
C ALA A 16 -5.53 -0.17 -4.01
N THR A 17 -6.31 0.38 -3.07
CA THR A 17 -7.61 -0.17 -2.68
C THR A 17 -8.61 -0.12 -3.83
N VAL A 18 -8.70 1.01 -4.56
CA VAL A 18 -9.60 1.14 -5.72
C VAL A 18 -9.28 0.08 -6.78
N PHE A 19 -8.02 -0.09 -7.15
CA PHE A 19 -7.61 -1.11 -8.12
C PHE A 19 -7.88 -2.53 -7.61
N ALA A 20 -7.75 -2.79 -6.31
CA ALA A 20 -8.02 -4.10 -5.74
C ALA A 20 -9.53 -4.42 -5.79
N VAL A 21 -10.37 -3.45 -5.46
CA VAL A 21 -11.83 -3.57 -5.58
C VAL A 21 -12.23 -3.78 -7.03
N LEU A 22 -11.69 -2.99 -7.96
CA LEU A 22 -11.97 -3.16 -9.39
C LEU A 22 -11.53 -4.54 -9.90
N GLY A 23 -10.32 -4.99 -9.53
CA GLY A 23 -9.83 -6.33 -9.86
C GLY A 23 -10.78 -7.41 -9.34
N TYR A 24 -11.23 -7.31 -8.08
CA TYR A 24 -12.19 -8.23 -7.51
C TYR A 24 -13.55 -8.25 -8.24
N LEU A 25 -14.09 -7.07 -8.56
CA LEU A 25 -15.34 -6.96 -9.34
C LEU A 25 -15.19 -7.59 -10.73
N VAL A 26 -14.05 -7.39 -11.40
CA VAL A 26 -13.77 -8.01 -12.71
C VAL A 26 -13.81 -9.53 -12.59
N ILE A 27 -13.21 -10.14 -11.56
CA ILE A 27 -13.21 -11.60 -11.44
C ILE A 27 -14.61 -12.13 -11.10
N LEU A 28 -15.41 -11.37 -10.33
CA LEU A 28 -16.79 -11.75 -10.00
C LEU A 28 -17.69 -11.77 -11.22
N PHE A 29 -17.66 -10.70 -12.02
CA PHE A 29 -18.64 -10.47 -13.10
C PHE A 29 -18.13 -10.89 -14.48
N TYR A 30 -16.82 -10.95 -14.70
CA TYR A 30 -16.25 -11.31 -15.99
C TYR A 30 -15.69 -12.74 -15.97
N PRO A 31 -15.95 -13.56 -17.00
CA PRO A 31 -15.50 -14.95 -17.05
C PRO A 31 -14.00 -15.02 -17.40
N VAL A 32 -13.17 -14.65 -16.43
CA VAL A 32 -11.70 -14.68 -16.53
C VAL A 32 -11.17 -16.11 -16.30
N MET A 33 -11.89 -16.95 -15.57
CA MET A 33 -11.41 -18.28 -15.19
C MET A 33 -11.89 -19.39 -16.14
N SER A 34 -10.94 -20.18 -16.63
CA SER A 34 -11.20 -21.42 -17.34
C SER A 34 -11.36 -22.57 -16.36
N VAL A 35 -12.51 -23.24 -16.38
CA VAL A 35 -12.72 -24.47 -15.61
C VAL A 35 -12.60 -25.64 -16.59
N SER A 36 -11.56 -26.47 -16.42
CA SER A 36 -11.46 -27.76 -17.12
C SER A 36 -12.21 -28.81 -16.30
N SER A 37 -13.43 -29.14 -16.72
CA SER A 37 -14.16 -30.29 -16.18
C SER A 37 -13.90 -31.51 -17.04
N SER A 38 -13.65 -32.68 -16.42
CA SER A 38 -13.52 -33.97 -17.12
C SER A 38 -14.82 -34.45 -17.80
N GLU A 39 -15.95 -33.78 -17.53
CA GLU A 39 -17.28 -34.11 -18.08
C GLU A 39 -17.59 -33.44 -19.44
N PHE A 40 -16.76 -32.50 -19.90
CA PHE A 40 -16.97 -31.81 -21.18
C PHE A 40 -15.64 -31.68 -21.93
N GLU A 41 -15.58 -32.15 -23.17
CA GLU A 41 -14.50 -31.85 -24.12
C GLU A 41 -14.55 -30.36 -24.50
N GLY A 42 -14.04 -29.48 -23.65
CA GLY A 42 -13.93 -28.06 -23.98
C GLY A 42 -13.55 -27.16 -22.80
N VAL A 43 -12.66 -26.20 -23.06
CA VAL A 43 -12.30 -25.14 -22.11
C VAL A 43 -13.43 -24.10 -22.08
N ARG A 44 -14.38 -24.24 -21.13
CA ARG A 44 -15.44 -23.24 -20.94
C ARG A 44 -15.01 -22.21 -19.90
N ARG A 45 -14.94 -20.93 -20.30
CA ARG A 45 -14.72 -19.83 -19.36
C ARG A 45 -15.99 -19.61 -18.53
N ARG A 46 -15.88 -19.58 -17.21
CA ARG A 46 -16.98 -19.30 -16.29
C ARG A 46 -16.58 -18.14 -15.36
N THR A 47 -17.57 -17.36 -14.94
CA THR A 47 -17.39 -16.36 -13.88
C THR A 47 -17.22 -17.08 -12.54
N LEU A 48 -16.55 -16.44 -11.56
CA LEU A 48 -16.38 -16.99 -10.20
C LEU A 48 -17.73 -17.36 -9.56
N LEU A 49 -18.74 -16.52 -9.77
CA LEU A 49 -20.09 -16.71 -9.26
C LEU A 49 -20.78 -17.90 -9.91
N ALA A 50 -20.56 -18.12 -11.21
CA ALA A 50 -21.16 -19.24 -11.95
C ALA A 50 -20.50 -20.59 -11.63
N THR A 51 -19.32 -20.59 -11.00
CA THR A 51 -18.66 -21.81 -10.52
C THR A 51 -19.31 -22.36 -9.25
N GLY A 52 -20.08 -21.54 -8.50
CA GLY A 52 -20.72 -21.93 -7.24
C GLY A 52 -19.74 -22.23 -6.08
N GLN A 53 -18.43 -22.14 -6.32
CA GLN A 53 -17.40 -22.40 -5.33
C GLN A 53 -17.10 -21.14 -4.52
N VAL A 54 -17.37 -21.17 -3.23
CA VAL A 54 -17.19 -20.03 -2.32
C VAL A 54 -15.72 -19.76 -1.98
N THR A 55 -14.89 -20.81 -1.95
CA THR A 55 -13.47 -20.71 -1.59
C THR A 55 -12.65 -19.74 -2.46
N PRO A 56 -12.69 -19.83 -3.81
CA PRO A 56 -11.94 -18.90 -4.66
C PRO A 56 -12.53 -17.46 -4.64
N VAL A 57 -13.82 -17.31 -4.33
CA VAL A 57 -14.44 -15.99 -4.06
C VAL A 57 -13.85 -15.37 -2.78
N LEU A 58 -13.78 -16.14 -1.69
CA LEU A 58 -13.17 -15.68 -0.44
C LEU A 58 -11.68 -15.37 -0.58
N LEU A 59 -10.93 -16.22 -1.28
CA LEU A 59 -9.51 -16.01 -1.53
C LEU A 59 -9.24 -14.73 -2.34
N SER A 60 -10.06 -14.45 -3.37
CA SER A 60 -9.92 -13.24 -4.17
C SER A 60 -10.35 -11.96 -3.46
N LEU A 61 -11.07 -12.06 -2.34
CA LEU A 61 -11.39 -10.93 -1.47
C LEU A 61 -10.18 -10.49 -0.62
N LEU A 62 -9.18 -11.36 -0.43
CA LEU A 62 -8.04 -11.13 0.45
C LEU A 62 -7.27 -9.83 0.09
N PRO A 63 -6.88 -9.57 -1.17
CA PRO A 63 -6.21 -8.31 -1.53
C PRO A 63 -7.06 -7.07 -1.23
N VAL A 64 -8.39 -7.17 -1.35
CA VAL A 64 -9.32 -6.07 -1.04
C VAL A 64 -9.30 -5.77 0.46
N VAL A 65 -9.40 -6.79 1.30
CA VAL A 65 -9.38 -6.63 2.76
C VAL A 65 -8.03 -6.07 3.23
N VAL A 66 -6.93 -6.55 2.66
CA VAL A 66 -5.57 -6.07 3.00
C VAL A 66 -5.38 -4.61 2.58
N THR A 67 -5.75 -4.25 1.35
CA THR A 67 -5.65 -2.86 0.88
C THR A 67 -6.60 -1.92 1.64
N ALA A 68 -7.79 -2.38 2.03
CA ALA A 68 -8.71 -1.59 2.86
C ALA A 68 -8.16 -1.42 4.28
N GLY A 69 -7.64 -2.50 4.88
CA GLY A 69 -7.03 -2.48 6.21
C GLY A 69 -5.83 -1.53 6.30
N THR A 70 -4.99 -1.48 5.25
CA THR A 70 -3.89 -0.50 5.18
C THR A 70 -4.41 0.93 5.06
N LEU A 71 -5.41 1.16 4.21
CA LEU A 71 -5.99 2.49 4.03
C LEU A 71 -6.57 3.04 5.33
N LEU A 72 -7.20 2.18 6.15
CA LEU A 72 -7.75 2.56 7.46
C LEU A 72 -6.65 2.82 8.50
N ALA A 73 -5.52 2.12 8.41
CA ALA A 73 -4.40 2.28 9.34
C ALA A 73 -3.52 3.51 9.05
N ILE A 74 -3.57 4.06 7.84
CA ILE A 74 -2.78 5.22 7.44
C ILE A 74 -3.58 6.51 7.69
N PRO A 75 -3.02 7.50 8.42
CA PRO A 75 -3.69 8.77 8.61
C PRO A 75 -3.86 9.53 7.27
N ARG A 76 -5.03 10.13 7.07
CA ARG A 76 -5.34 10.97 5.89
C ARG A 76 -4.38 12.17 5.77
N TYR A 77 -3.96 12.69 6.92
CA TYR A 77 -3.11 13.86 7.05
C TYR A 77 -1.94 13.53 7.98
N GLY A 78 -0.71 13.57 7.45
CA GLY A 78 0.51 13.39 8.24
C GLY A 78 1.22 12.06 8.01
N GLN A 79 2.36 11.88 8.70
CA GLN A 79 3.18 10.68 8.55
C GLN A 79 2.58 9.48 9.29
N PRO A 80 2.67 8.27 8.73
CA PRO A 80 2.26 7.07 9.43
C PRO A 80 3.12 6.82 10.68
N ASN A 81 2.45 6.49 11.79
CA ASN A 81 3.09 6.02 13.02
C ASN A 81 3.86 4.72 12.78
N ARG A 82 4.75 4.33 13.72
CA ARG A 82 5.58 3.11 13.61
C ARG A 82 4.75 1.86 13.27
N SER A 83 3.59 1.69 13.91
CA SER A 83 2.65 0.59 13.63
C SER A 83 2.03 0.68 12.24
N GLY A 84 1.71 1.90 11.75
CA GLY A 84 1.20 2.11 10.40
C GLY A 84 2.22 1.75 9.31
N LYS A 85 3.51 2.02 9.56
CA LYS A 85 4.60 1.60 8.65
C LYS A 85 4.75 0.08 8.58
N ILE A 86 4.67 -0.59 9.74
CA ILE A 86 4.72 -2.05 9.82
C ILE A 86 3.53 -2.66 9.08
N ASN A 87 2.31 -2.15 9.32
CA ASN A 87 1.12 -2.63 8.64
C ASN A 87 1.22 -2.46 7.11
N LEU A 88 1.73 -1.31 6.66
CA LEU A 88 1.93 -1.02 5.25
C LEU A 88 2.91 -2.00 4.58
N TRP A 89 4.04 -2.27 5.24
CA TRP A 89 5.03 -3.24 4.76
C TRP A 89 4.50 -4.68 4.76
N LEU A 90 3.88 -5.11 5.86
CA LEU A 90 3.28 -6.43 5.98
C LEU A 90 2.25 -6.67 4.88
N SER A 91 1.39 -5.68 4.64
CA SER A 91 0.38 -5.73 3.61
C SER A 91 0.94 -5.73 2.19
N THR A 92 2.07 -5.02 1.97
CA THR A 92 2.79 -5.07 0.69
C THR A 92 3.28 -6.49 0.41
N VAL A 93 3.95 -7.10 1.39
CA VAL A 93 4.44 -8.49 1.28
C VAL A 93 3.29 -9.45 1.02
N LEU A 94 2.18 -9.30 1.76
CA LEU A 94 1.05 -10.21 1.67
C LEU A 94 0.35 -10.14 0.30
N ILE A 95 0.21 -8.94 -0.27
CA ILE A 95 -0.29 -8.76 -1.64
C ILE A 95 0.68 -9.36 -2.67
N TYR A 96 1.99 -9.19 -2.50
CA TYR A 96 2.98 -9.80 -3.39
C TYR A 96 2.90 -11.32 -3.38
N VAL A 97 2.84 -11.93 -2.19
CA VAL A 97 2.67 -13.38 -2.05
C VAL A 97 1.40 -13.84 -2.75
N PHE A 98 0.29 -13.12 -2.57
CA PHE A 98 -0.96 -13.43 -3.26
C PHE A 98 -0.82 -13.35 -4.79
N VAL A 99 -0.22 -12.28 -5.31
CA VAL A 99 -0.01 -12.07 -6.75
C VAL A 99 0.84 -13.20 -7.33
N VAL A 100 1.94 -13.58 -6.66
CA VAL A 100 2.85 -14.63 -7.14
C VAL A 100 2.17 -16.00 -7.15
N ILE A 101 1.48 -16.37 -6.07
CA ILE A 101 0.77 -17.67 -5.99
C ILE A 101 -0.38 -17.74 -7.01
N SER A 102 -1.06 -16.62 -7.24
CA SER A 102 -2.24 -16.55 -8.10
C SER A 102 -1.94 -16.09 -9.53
N ILE A 103 -0.67 -15.97 -9.92
CA ILE A 103 -0.27 -15.27 -11.16
C ILE A 103 -0.84 -15.94 -12.41
N TRP A 104 -0.96 -17.26 -12.40
CA TRP A 104 -1.45 -18.08 -13.51
C TRP A 104 -2.97 -18.00 -13.72
N SER A 105 -3.70 -17.42 -12.77
CA SER A 105 -5.15 -17.30 -12.83
C SER A 105 -5.56 -15.83 -12.73
N VAL A 106 -5.65 -15.27 -11.52
CA VAL A 106 -6.24 -13.94 -11.30
C VAL A 106 -5.27 -12.91 -10.71
N GLY A 107 -4.09 -13.35 -10.30
CA GLY A 107 -3.10 -12.53 -9.58
C GLY A 107 -2.65 -11.30 -10.36
N ILE A 108 -2.59 -11.38 -11.69
CA ILE A 108 -2.14 -10.26 -12.53
C ILE A 108 -3.07 -9.04 -12.46
N LEU A 109 -4.36 -9.23 -12.17
CA LEU A 109 -5.33 -8.14 -12.01
C LEU A 109 -5.02 -7.27 -10.78
N PHE A 110 -4.30 -7.81 -9.80
CA PHE A 110 -3.92 -7.11 -8.58
C PHE A 110 -2.50 -6.51 -8.65
N ALA A 111 -1.78 -6.69 -9.76
CA ALA A 111 -0.45 -6.11 -9.94
C ALA A 111 -0.42 -4.57 -9.81
N PRO A 112 -1.37 -3.80 -10.38
CA PRO A 112 -1.41 -2.35 -10.19
C PRO A 112 -1.53 -1.95 -8.71
N SER A 113 -2.36 -2.67 -7.94
CA SER A 113 -2.49 -2.47 -6.49
C SER A 113 -1.18 -2.75 -5.76
N ALA A 114 -0.48 -3.84 -6.11
CA ALA A 114 0.80 -4.19 -5.51
C ALA A 114 1.86 -3.09 -5.75
N ILE A 115 1.95 -2.57 -6.98
CA ILE A 115 2.88 -1.50 -7.34
C ILE A 115 2.60 -0.22 -6.54
N LEU A 116 1.34 0.18 -6.44
CA LEU A 116 0.95 1.39 -5.70
C LEU A 116 1.21 1.25 -4.20
N LEU A 117 0.92 0.09 -3.62
CA LEU A 117 1.15 -0.16 -2.20
C LEU A 117 2.66 -0.22 -1.88
N THR A 118 3.47 -0.69 -2.83
CA THR A 118 4.95 -0.61 -2.76
C THR A 118 5.42 0.83 -2.78
N ALA A 119 4.89 1.67 -3.67
CA ALA A 119 5.21 3.09 -3.70
C ALA A 119 4.86 3.78 -2.36
N ALA A 120 3.72 3.41 -1.75
CA ALA A 120 3.36 3.87 -0.42
C ALA A 120 4.35 3.38 0.66
N ALA A 121 4.71 2.10 0.65
CA ALA A 121 5.62 1.47 1.61
C ALA A 121 7.02 2.09 1.56
N VAL A 122 7.61 2.22 0.36
CA VAL A 122 8.90 2.87 0.15
C VAL A 122 8.83 4.35 0.50
N GLY A 123 7.74 5.03 0.13
CA GLY A 123 7.51 6.43 0.50
C GLY A 123 7.44 6.67 2.01
N SER A 124 7.01 5.67 2.79
CA SER A 124 6.94 5.75 4.26
C SER A 124 8.30 5.66 4.96
N LEU A 125 9.33 5.12 4.28
CA LEU A 125 10.70 5.04 4.78
C LEU A 125 11.43 6.39 4.68
N VAL A 126 11.09 7.20 3.67
CA VAL A 126 11.66 8.53 3.51
C VAL A 126 11.07 9.45 4.57
N ARG A 127 11.81 9.64 5.67
CA ARG A 127 11.46 10.60 6.72
C ARG A 127 11.38 11.98 6.08
N ARG A 128 10.18 12.59 5.99
CA ARG A 128 10.09 13.99 5.52
C ARG A 128 10.89 14.84 6.51
N ARG A 129 11.92 15.53 6.03
CA ARG A 129 12.42 16.74 6.68
C ARG A 129 11.25 17.72 6.68
N GLY A 130 10.61 17.89 7.83
CA GLY A 130 9.57 18.89 7.98
C GLY A 130 10.14 20.29 7.69
N PRO A 131 9.30 21.27 7.32
CA PRO A 131 9.73 22.66 7.14
C PRO A 131 10.39 23.30 8.38
N GLY A 132 10.37 22.63 9.54
CA GLY A 132 11.04 23.05 10.77
C GLY A 132 12.43 22.44 11.03
N SER A 133 12.99 21.61 10.14
CA SER A 133 14.33 21.02 10.37
C SER A 133 15.48 21.80 9.75
N ARG A 134 15.30 23.11 9.49
CA ARG A 134 16.32 24.02 8.95
C ARG A 134 17.04 24.86 10.01
N THR A 135 16.92 24.55 11.29
CA THR A 135 17.64 25.26 12.37
C THR A 135 18.44 24.29 13.22
N ALA A 136 19.62 23.90 12.73
CA ALA A 136 20.74 23.39 13.57
C ALA A 136 22.07 23.24 12.79
N GLN A 137 22.25 23.90 11.64
CA GLN A 137 23.49 23.76 10.85
C GLN A 137 24.14 25.08 10.44
N GLU A 138 23.76 26.18 11.08
CA GLU A 138 24.32 27.52 10.84
C GLU A 138 24.74 28.20 12.15
N SER A 139 25.41 27.48 13.05
CA SER A 139 26.16 28.12 14.17
C SER A 139 27.55 27.54 14.41
N LYS A 140 28.09 26.76 13.45
CA LYS A 140 29.47 26.27 13.50
C LYS A 140 30.33 26.84 12.37
N SER A 141 30.51 28.16 12.35
CA SER A 141 31.72 28.76 11.79
C SER A 141 31.93 30.17 12.36
N GLY A 142 32.57 30.23 13.53
CA GLY A 142 32.92 31.47 14.20
C GLY A 142 34.10 31.24 15.13
N ARG A 143 35.22 30.87 14.54
CA ARG A 143 36.56 30.81 15.15
C ARG A 143 36.87 32.22 15.69
N GLY A 144 37.03 32.37 17.00
CA GLY A 144 37.43 33.65 17.60
C GLY A 144 37.60 33.55 19.11
N GLY A 145 38.84 33.37 19.55
CA GLY A 145 39.18 33.25 20.96
C GLY A 145 38.88 34.51 21.76
N GLY A 146 38.53 34.32 23.04
CA GLY A 146 38.35 35.40 24.01
C GLY A 146 38.37 34.85 25.43
N LYS A 147 39.27 35.38 26.25
CA LYS A 147 39.67 34.90 27.57
C LYS A 147 38.58 34.99 28.65
N ARG A 148 38.70 34.09 29.64
CA ARG A 148 38.42 34.25 31.09
C ARG A 148 37.57 35.46 31.53
N ARG A 149 36.51 35.20 32.29
CA ARG A 149 36.44 35.69 33.69
C ARG A 149 35.43 34.91 34.52
N ARG A 150 35.97 34.23 35.53
CA ARG A 150 35.30 33.69 36.71
C ARG A 150 34.96 34.90 37.59
N ASN A 151 33.68 35.14 37.88
CA ASN A 151 33.32 36.09 38.93
C ASN A 151 32.60 35.33 40.05
N ARG A 152 33.24 35.31 41.21
CA ARG A 152 32.59 35.06 42.51
C ARG A 152 31.88 36.37 42.86
N GLY A 153 30.62 36.26 43.25
CA GLY A 153 29.88 37.21 44.06
C GLY A 153 29.15 36.38 45.10
#